data_AF-A0A0M3JQ59-F1
#
_entry.id   AF-A0A0M3JQ59-F1
#
_cell.length_a   1.000
_cell.length_b   1.000
_cell.length_c   1.000
_cell.angle_alpha   90.00
_cell.angle_beta   90.00
_cell.angle_gamma   90.00
#
_symmetry.space_group_name_H-M   'P 1'
#
loop_
_entity.id
_entity.type
_entity.pdbx_description
1 polymer ?
#
loop_
_entity_poly.entity_id
_entity_poly.type
_entity_poly.pdbx_seq_one_letter_code
_entity_poly.pdbx_strand_id
1 'polypeptide(L)'
;LGLPYKNNEVFMYVFLPKERFGLTEKLKSLNGGQMMDLVCDCEKREVETELPKFKIEAKFDLVDTMKKMGIKDAFDESSANFSGISNTPLYISNLIHKAFIE
;
A
#
# COMPACT_ATOMS: atom_id res chain seq x y z
N LEU A 1 -9.31 -8.63 11.83
CA LEU A 1 -8.76 -9.96 12.19
C LEU A 1 -7.25 -9.92 12.02
N GLY A 2 -6.47 -10.10 13.08
CA GLY A 2 -5.01 -10.14 13.01
C GLY A 2 -4.51 -11.58 13.04
N LEU A 3 -3.83 -12.01 11.98
CA LEU A 3 -3.28 -13.36 11.81
C LEU A 3 -1.76 -13.32 11.97
N PRO A 4 -1.19 -13.88 13.04
CA PRO A 4 0.26 -13.93 13.21
C PRO A 4 0.91 -14.88 12.21
N TYR A 5 2.06 -14.47 11.67
CA TYR A 5 2.99 -15.37 11.01
C TYR A 5 3.97 -15.99 12.00
N LYS A 6 4.97 -16.71 11.49
CA LYS A 6 6.03 -17.34 12.28
C LYS A 6 6.59 -16.36 13.33
N ASN A 7 6.72 -16.85 14.56
CA ASN A 7 7.27 -16.13 15.71
C ASN A 7 6.51 -14.85 16.13
N ASN A 8 5.32 -14.57 15.60
CA ASN A 8 4.57 -13.32 15.86
C ASN A 8 5.35 -12.04 15.54
N GLU A 9 6.29 -12.09 14.60
CA GLU A 9 7.07 -10.90 14.17
C GLU A 9 6.29 -10.06 13.16
N VAL A 10 5.41 -10.69 12.38
CA VAL A 10 4.59 -10.05 11.34
C VAL A 10 3.16 -10.59 11.45
N PHE A 11 2.20 -9.73 11.15
CA PHE A 11 0.77 -10.06 11.17
C PHE A 11 0.12 -9.65 9.85
N MET A 12 -0.77 -10.50 9.32
CA MET A 12 -1.74 -10.08 8.30
C MET A 12 -2.99 -9.56 9.02
N TYR A 13 -3.37 -8.31 8.74
CA TYR A 13 -4.64 -7.75 9.21
C TYR A 13 -5.67 -7.77 8.09
N VAL A 14 -6.78 -8.48 8.33
CA VAL A 14 -7.94 -8.53 7.43
C VAL A 14 -9.04 -7.62 7.96
N PHE A 15 -9.42 -6.64 7.14
CA PHE A 15 -10.51 -5.68 7.39
C PHE A 15 -11.69 -6.00 6.49
N LEU A 16 -12.80 -6.45 7.09
CA LEU A 16 -14.02 -6.82 6.38
C LEU A 16 -15.14 -5.84 6.75
N PRO A 17 -15.59 -4.98 5.82
CA PRO A 17 -16.78 -4.16 6.03
C PRO A 17 -18.01 -5.04 6.30
N LYS A 18 -18.87 -4.60 7.22
CA LYS A 18 -20.14 -5.29 7.53
C LYS A 18 -21.13 -5.24 6.35
N GLU A 19 -21.09 -4.13 5.61
CA GLU A 19 -21.94 -3.93 4.44
C GLU A 19 -21.28 -4.50 3.20
N ARG A 20 -22.04 -5.30 2.44
CA ARG A 20 -21.58 -5.85 1.16
C ARG A 20 -21.28 -4.70 0.20
N PHE A 21 -20.11 -4.73 -0.43
CA PHE A 21 -19.60 -3.67 -1.30
C PHE A 21 -19.31 -2.31 -0.61
N GLY A 22 -19.35 -2.25 0.72
CA GLY A 22 -19.07 -1.02 1.48
C GLY A 22 -17.58 -0.62 1.56
N LEU A 23 -16.66 -1.41 0.99
CA LEU A 23 -15.22 -1.17 1.09
C LEU A 23 -14.81 0.16 0.44
N THR A 24 -15.30 0.45 -0.77
CA THR A 24 -14.91 1.64 -1.53
C THR A 24 -15.29 2.93 -0.80
N GLU A 25 -16.50 3.00 -0.23
CA GLU A 25 -16.92 4.17 0.53
C GLU A 25 -16.13 4.32 1.84
N LYS A 26 -15.84 3.20 2.53
CA LYS A 26 -15.01 3.24 3.74
C LYS A 26 -13.58 3.72 3.47
N LEU A 27 -12.99 3.31 2.35
CA LEU A 27 -11.64 3.73 1.96
C LEU A 27 -11.54 5.24 1.70
N LYS A 28 -12.62 5.92 1.28
CA LYS A 28 -12.60 7.38 1.07
C LYS A 28 -12.44 8.17 2.36
N SER A 29 -12.98 7.67 3.47
CA SER A 29 -12.91 8.33 4.78
C SER A 29 -11.75 7.83 5.65
N LEU A 30 -11.17 6.67 5.31
CA LEU A 30 -10.13 6.03 6.10
C LEU A 30 -8.78 6.74 5.91
N ASN A 31 -8.13 7.11 7.00
CA ASN A 31 -6.76 7.60 7.01
C ASN A 31 -5.81 6.68 7.79
N GLY A 32 -4.51 6.98 7.73
CA GLY A 32 -3.49 6.16 8.38
C GLY A 32 -3.64 6.04 9.90
N GLY A 33 -4.06 7.13 10.57
CA GLY A 33 -4.29 7.11 12.02
C GLY A 33 -5.44 6.18 12.39
N GLN A 34 -6.58 6.35 11.73
CA GLN A 34 -7.75 5.48 11.93
C GLN A 34 -7.46 4.01 11.62
N MET A 35 -6.65 3.74 10.59
CA MET A 35 -6.21 2.38 10.28
C MET A 35 -5.34 1.79 11.39
N MET A 36 -4.44 2.59 11.96
CA MET A 36 -3.58 2.17 13.07
C MET A 36 -4.40 1.94 14.34
N ASP A 37 -5.37 2.80 14.63
CA ASP A 37 -6.28 2.63 15.77
C ASP A 37 -7.01 1.28 15.68
N LEU A 38 -7.54 0.91 14.50
CA LEU A 38 -8.18 -0.39 14.29
C LEU A 38 -7.25 -1.59 14.54
N VAL A 39 -5.94 -1.41 14.33
CA VAL A 39 -4.92 -2.44 14.62
C VAL A 39 -4.62 -2.49 16.12
N CYS A 40 -4.42 -1.33 16.76
CA CYS A 40 -4.11 -1.22 18.18
C CYS A 40 -5.26 -1.67 19.09
N ASP A 41 -6.51 -1.41 18.68
CA ASP A 41 -7.72 -1.77 19.42
C ASP A 41 -8.08 -3.26 19.28
N CYS A 42 -7.29 -4.04 18.53
CA CYS A 42 -7.52 -5.48 18.41
C CYS A 42 -7.18 -6.21 19.71
N GLU A 43 -8.15 -6.95 20.23
CA GLU A 43 -7.95 -7.82 21.39
C GLU A 43 -7.79 -9.28 20.99
N LYS A 44 -7.00 -10.03 21.76
CA LYS A 44 -6.90 -11.48 21.61
C LYS A 44 -8.18 -12.13 22.12
N ARG A 45 -8.89 -12.80 21.22
CA ARG A 45 -10.08 -13.59 21.55
C ARG A 45 -10.20 -14.77 20.60
N GLU A 46 -10.97 -15.77 21.01
CA GLU A 46 -11.35 -16.87 20.12
C GLU A 46 -12.27 -16.34 19.01
N VAL A 47 -11.95 -16.68 17.75
CA VAL A 47 -12.69 -16.20 16.57
C VAL A 47 -12.85 -17.37 15.59
N GLU A 48 -14.10 -17.68 15.27
CA GLU A 48 -14.42 -18.55 14.13
C GLU A 48 -14.26 -17.76 12.83
N THR A 49 -13.49 -18.31 11.88
CA THR A 49 -13.13 -17.59 10.66
C THR A 49 -13.13 -18.49 9.44
N GLU A 50 -13.68 -17.97 8.35
CA GLU A 50 -13.59 -18.54 7.02
C GLU A 50 -12.80 -17.58 6.14
N LEU A 51 -11.59 -17.97 5.75
CA LEU A 51 -10.73 -17.18 4.87
C LEU A 51 -10.42 -18.00 3.61
N PRO A 52 -10.83 -17.53 2.42
CA PRO A 52 -10.51 -18.24 1.18
C PRO A 52 -9.01 -18.19 0.91
N LYS A 53 -8.45 -19.28 0.38
CA LYS A 53 -7.10 -19.24 -0.20
C LYS A 53 -7.13 -18.34 -1.42
N PHE A 54 -6.17 -17.43 -1.53
CA PHE A 54 -6.07 -16.51 -2.66
C PHE A 54 -4.62 -16.32 -3.07
N LYS A 55 -4.46 -15.83 -4.29
CA LYS A 55 -3.18 -15.46 -4.87
C LYS A 55 -3.38 -14.14 -5.61
N ILE A 56 -2.59 -13.13 -5.29
CA ILE A 56 -2.70 -11.79 -5.89
C ILE A 56 -1.34 -11.38 -6.41
N GLU A 57 -1.30 -11.01 -7.69
CA GLU A 57 -0.15 -10.40 -8.33
C GLU A 57 -0.55 -9.02 -8.86
N ALA A 58 0.25 -8.00 -8.58
CA ALA A 58 -0.02 -6.65 -9.02
C ALA A 58 1.24 -5.98 -9.55
N LYS A 59 1.09 -5.21 -10.63
CA LYS A 59 2.14 -4.40 -11.24
C LYS A 59 1.58 -3.01 -11.52
N PHE A 60 2.24 -1.99 -11.01
CA PHE A 60 1.85 -0.59 -11.14
C PHE A 60 3.00 0.23 -11.73
N ASP A 61 2.67 1.19 -12.59
CA ASP A 61 3.53 2.35 -12.83
C ASP A 61 3.07 3.46 -11.88
N LEU A 62 3.97 3.90 -11.01
CA LEU A 62 3.65 4.85 -9.94
C LEU A 62 4.00 6.30 -10.30
N VAL A 63 4.47 6.60 -11.52
CA VAL A 63 4.82 7.97 -11.93
C VAL A 63 3.69 8.95 -11.61
N ASP A 64 2.46 8.66 -12.05
CA ASP A 64 1.32 9.55 -11.83
C ASP A 64 0.94 9.69 -10.35
N THR A 65 1.07 8.61 -9.59
CA THR A 65 0.82 8.62 -8.13
C THR A 65 1.85 9.51 -7.44
N MET A 66 3.14 9.36 -7.76
CA MET A 66 4.21 10.17 -7.16
C MET A 66 4.08 11.65 -7.54
N LYS A 67 3.70 11.96 -8.79
CA LYS A 67 3.37 13.33 -9.23
C LYS A 67 2.23 13.94 -8.41
N LYS A 68 1.16 13.17 -8.14
CA LYS A 68 0.05 13.61 -7.29
C LYS A 68 0.47 13.80 -5.83
N MET A 69 1.44 13.02 -5.34
CA MET A 69 2.01 13.17 -4.00
C MET A 69 3.02 14.32 -3.88
N GLY A 70 3.35 15.01 -4.98
CA GLY A 70 4.20 16.21 -4.99
C GLY A 70 5.59 15.99 -5.58
N ILE A 71 5.98 14.75 -5.90
CA ILE A 71 7.25 14.46 -6.57
C ILE A 71 7.03 14.60 -8.08
N LYS A 72 7.23 15.81 -8.61
CA LYS A 72 6.95 16.13 -10.02
C LYS A 72 8.21 16.19 -10.87
N ASP A 73 9.15 17.03 -10.44
CA ASP A 73 10.37 17.36 -11.20
C ASP A 73 11.20 16.13 -11.54
N ALA A 74 11.25 15.14 -10.63
CA ALA A 74 11.94 13.87 -10.84
C ALA A 74 11.54 13.11 -12.12
N PHE A 75 10.33 13.37 -12.64
CA PHE A 75 9.74 12.70 -13.80
C PHE A 75 9.53 13.63 -15.00
N ASP A 76 10.16 14.80 -14.99
CA ASP A 76 10.07 15.80 -16.05
C ASP A 76 11.47 16.11 -16.57
N GLU A 77 11.69 15.90 -17.87
CA GLU A 77 13.01 16.02 -18.49
C GLU A 77 13.60 17.44 -18.38
N SER A 78 12.76 18.47 -18.29
CA SER A 78 13.20 19.86 -18.26
C SER A 78 13.56 20.36 -16.86
N SER A 79 12.98 19.76 -15.82
CA SER A 79 13.11 20.22 -14.43
C SER A 79 13.81 19.21 -13.51
N ALA A 80 13.95 17.95 -13.92
CA ALA A 80 14.66 16.94 -13.17
C ALA A 80 16.11 17.35 -12.88
N ASN A 81 16.51 17.24 -11.61
CA ASN A 81 17.89 17.47 -11.21
C ASN A 81 18.44 16.25 -10.45
N PHE A 82 19.14 15.39 -11.17
CA PHE A 82 19.88 14.23 -10.64
C PHE A 82 21.40 14.40 -10.76
N SER A 83 21.90 15.64 -10.63
CA SER A 83 23.33 15.96 -10.69
C SER A 83 24.18 15.22 -9.65
N GLY A 84 23.58 14.82 -8.52
CA GLY A 84 24.24 13.96 -7.52
C GLY A 84 24.47 12.51 -7.97
N ILE A 85 23.89 12.08 -9.10
CA ILE A 85 24.01 10.74 -9.66
C ILE A 85 24.88 10.76 -10.93
N SER A 86 24.67 11.73 -11.82
CA SER A 86 25.41 11.87 -13.07
C SER A 86 25.64 13.33 -13.44
N ASN A 87 26.76 13.59 -14.13
CA ASN A 87 27.04 14.89 -14.74
C ASN A 87 26.22 15.15 -16.01
N THR A 88 25.58 14.12 -16.57
CA THR A 88 24.63 14.25 -17.69
C THR A 88 23.22 14.46 -17.17
N PRO A 89 22.37 15.27 -17.85
CA PRO A 89 20.97 15.37 -17.49
C PRO A 89 20.27 14.00 -17.49
N LEU A 90 19.52 13.72 -16.44
CA LEU A 90 18.74 12.50 -16.26
C LEU A 90 17.36 12.87 -15.72
N TYR A 91 16.38 12.01 -15.99
CA TYR A 91 15.06 12.05 -15.38
C TYR A 91 14.52 10.63 -15.23
N ILE A 92 13.52 10.43 -14.38
CA ILE A 92 12.87 9.12 -14.21
C ILE A 92 11.76 8.99 -15.26
N SER A 93 11.93 8.05 -16.19
CA SER A 93 10.91 7.76 -17.21
C SER A 93 9.73 6.96 -16.65
N ASN A 94 9.99 5.92 -15.87
CA ASN A 94 8.99 5.04 -15.29
C ASN A 94 9.37 4.63 -13.87
N LEU A 95 8.37 4.35 -13.03
CA LEU A 95 8.57 3.83 -11.68
C LEU A 95 7.70 2.59 -11.47
N ILE A 96 8.28 1.43 -11.76
CA ILE A 96 7.55 0.17 -11.78
C ILE A 96 7.59 -0.50 -10.41
N HIS A 97 6.42 -0.71 -9.81
CA HIS A 97 6.24 -1.47 -8.58
C HIS A 97 5.49 -2.78 -8.87
N LYS A 98 6.12 -3.92 -8.58
CA LYS A 98 5.52 -5.25 -8.75
C LYS A 98 5.54 -6.00 -7.42
N ALA A 99 4.39 -6.51 -7.02
CA ALA A 99 4.20 -7.22 -5.74
C ALA A 99 3.34 -8.48 -5.91
N PHE A 100 3.51 -9.42 -5.01
CA PHE A 100 2.85 -10.72 -5.03
C PHE A 100 2.55 -11.22 -3.61
N ILE A 101 1.41 -11.87 -3.41
CA ILE A 101 1.02 -12.57 -2.18
C ILE A 101 0.29 -13.88 -2.48
N GLU A 102 0.54 -14.90 -1.66
CA GLU A 102 -0.04 -16.25 -1.69
C GLU A 102 -0.18 -16.80 -0.26
#